data_AF-A0A3A8L054-F1
#
_entry.id   AF-A0A3A8L054-F1
#
_cell.length_a   1.000
_cell.length_b   1.000
_cell.length_c   1.000
_cell.angle_alpha   90.00
_cell.angle_beta   90.00
_cell.angle_gamma   90.00
#
_symmetry.space_group_name_H-M   'P 1'
#
loop_
_entity.id
_entity.type
_entity.pdbx_description
1 polymer ?
#
loop_
_entity_poly.entity_id
_entity_poly.type
_entity_poly.pdbx_seq_one_letter_code
_entity_poly.pdbx_strand_id
1 'polypeptide(L)'
;MEKLLDKTLLSTALKSHERLALVFDADLPPYNRWHQLKTCLEALNITAPDAPEPGGTLLAGLRPNTRLGIWVMPDNSRPGRIEEFIEKLVPSGDTLWLHAQATTTEALNQGAPLRQNDHVKGALHAWLAWQLDPGIPFGVALASKILGHDSPEAQRFVDWFHRCFS
;
A
#
# COMPACT_ATOMS: atom_id res chain seq x y z
N MET A 1 -7.10 -17.69 3.73
CA MET A 1 -8.17 -16.78 3.29
C MET A 1 -8.11 -15.54 4.17
N GLU A 2 -7.82 -14.40 3.58
CA GLU A 2 -7.41 -13.17 4.25
C GLU A 2 -8.55 -12.59 5.11
N LYS A 3 -8.29 -12.43 6.41
CA LYS A 3 -9.29 -12.14 7.46
C LYS A 3 -9.86 -10.70 7.42
N LEU A 4 -9.29 -9.79 6.62
CA LEU A 4 -9.60 -8.36 6.71
C LEU A 4 -11.00 -8.00 6.18
N LEU A 5 -11.52 -8.78 5.23
CA LEU A 5 -12.87 -8.61 4.67
C LEU A 5 -13.91 -9.49 5.37
N ASP A 6 -13.57 -10.06 6.52
CA ASP A 6 -14.56 -10.70 7.39
C ASP A 6 -15.42 -9.61 8.06
N LYS A 7 -16.70 -9.61 7.73
CA LYS A 7 -17.69 -8.68 8.29
C LYS A 7 -17.64 -8.63 9.83
N THR A 8 -17.45 -9.76 10.48
CA THR A 8 -17.44 -9.88 11.95
C THR A 8 -16.22 -9.19 12.53
N LEU A 9 -15.05 -9.40 11.92
CA LEU A 9 -13.81 -8.75 12.35
C LEU A 9 -13.84 -7.25 12.08
N LEU A 10 -14.31 -6.83 10.90
CA LEU A 10 -14.46 -5.42 10.57
C LEU A 10 -15.46 -4.72 11.51
N SER A 11 -16.62 -5.34 11.77
CA SER A 11 -17.60 -4.82 12.73
C SER A 11 -17.01 -4.68 14.14
N THR A 12 -16.26 -5.68 14.59
CA THR A 12 -15.61 -5.65 15.90
C THR A 12 -14.56 -4.53 15.98
N ALA A 13 -13.73 -4.38 14.94
CA ALA A 13 -12.72 -3.32 14.89
C ALA A 13 -13.35 -1.92 14.90
N LEU A 14 -14.40 -1.71 14.10
CA LEU A 14 -15.15 -0.44 14.04
C LEU A 14 -15.86 -0.10 15.35
N LYS A 15 -16.23 -1.10 16.14
CA LYS A 15 -16.77 -0.92 17.50
C LYS A 15 -15.69 -0.78 18.56
N SER A 16 -14.47 -1.23 18.32
CA SER A 16 -13.42 -1.21 19.35
C SER A 16 -12.57 0.05 19.31
N HIS A 17 -12.48 0.70 18.14
CA HIS A 17 -11.60 1.85 17.94
C HIS A 17 -12.38 3.11 17.55
N GLU A 18 -11.91 4.27 17.99
CA GLU A 18 -12.44 5.56 17.56
C GLU A 18 -11.89 5.99 16.19
N ARG A 19 -10.67 5.57 15.88
CA ARG A 19 -9.97 5.79 14.62
C ARG A 19 -9.49 4.45 14.12
N LEU A 20 -9.95 4.04 12.94
CA LEU A 20 -9.51 2.81 12.28
C LEU A 20 -9.00 3.18 10.89
N ALA A 21 -7.77 2.80 10.57
CA ALA A 21 -7.22 2.91 9.22
C ALA A 21 -7.07 1.51 8.62
N LEU A 22 -7.60 1.32 7.41
CA LEU A 22 -7.41 0.12 6.62
C LEU A 22 -6.49 0.44 5.45
N VAL A 23 -5.46 -0.38 5.27
CA VAL A 23 -4.52 -0.28 4.15
C VAL A 23 -4.44 -1.66 3.50
N PHE A 24 -4.63 -1.74 2.18
CA PHE A 24 -4.55 -3.01 1.46
C PHE A 24 -4.06 -2.84 0.02
N ASP A 25 -3.46 -3.91 -0.51
CA ASP A 25 -3.04 -4.00 -1.91
C ASP A 25 -4.24 -4.11 -2.86
N ALA A 26 -4.22 -3.38 -3.96
CA ALA A 26 -5.26 -3.45 -4.99
C ALA A 26 -5.23 -4.77 -5.79
N ASP A 27 -4.03 -5.36 -5.91
CA ASP A 27 -3.76 -6.46 -6.85
C ASP A 27 -3.80 -7.85 -6.22
N LEU A 28 -4.13 -7.94 -4.93
CA LEU A 28 -4.31 -9.24 -4.30
C LEU A 28 -5.65 -9.85 -4.71
N PRO A 29 -5.67 -11.06 -5.28
CA PRO A 29 -6.91 -11.77 -5.58
C PRO A 29 -7.79 -11.88 -4.33
N PRO A 30 -9.12 -11.77 -4.47
CA PRO A 30 -9.86 -11.47 -5.71
C PRO A 30 -9.68 -10.02 -6.19
N TYR A 31 -9.51 -9.86 -7.50
CA TYR A 31 -9.45 -8.55 -8.16
C TYR A 31 -10.75 -7.78 -7.86
N ASN A 32 -10.64 -6.48 -7.55
CA ASN A 32 -11.74 -5.60 -7.10
C ASN A 32 -11.98 -5.55 -5.57
N ARG A 33 -10.90 -5.45 -4.78
CA ARG A 33 -10.95 -5.31 -3.31
C ARG A 33 -11.81 -4.16 -2.82
N TRP A 34 -11.80 -3.03 -3.53
CA TRP A 34 -12.63 -1.87 -3.18
C TRP A 34 -14.11 -2.24 -3.16
N HIS A 35 -14.59 -2.93 -4.21
CA HIS A 35 -15.98 -3.36 -4.28
C HIS A 35 -16.36 -4.31 -3.14
N GLN A 36 -15.46 -5.23 -2.76
CA GLN A 36 -15.71 -6.15 -1.65
C GLN A 36 -15.79 -5.43 -0.31
N LEU A 37 -14.85 -4.51 -0.07
CA LEU A 37 -14.89 -3.67 1.12
C LEU A 37 -16.18 -2.85 1.14
N LYS A 38 -16.57 -2.25 0.01
CA LYS A 38 -17.83 -1.51 -0.13
C LYS A 38 -19.02 -2.37 0.26
N THR A 39 -19.14 -3.59 -0.29
CA THR A 39 -20.22 -4.54 0.08
C THR A 39 -20.20 -4.88 1.58
N CYS A 40 -19.02 -5.10 2.18
CA CYS A 40 -18.90 -5.34 3.61
C CYS A 40 -19.33 -4.14 4.46
N LEU A 41 -18.97 -2.91 4.04
CA LEU A 41 -19.34 -1.67 4.71
C LEU A 41 -20.84 -1.38 4.59
N GLU A 42 -21.43 -1.61 3.42
CA GLU A 42 -22.88 -1.49 3.20
C GLU A 42 -23.65 -2.43 4.12
N ALA A 43 -23.17 -3.67 4.29
CA ALA A 43 -23.76 -4.64 5.22
C ALA A 43 -23.61 -4.26 6.71
N LEU A 44 -22.85 -3.21 7.01
CA LEU A 44 -22.68 -2.58 8.32
C LEU A 44 -23.33 -1.19 8.40
N ASN A 45 -24.14 -0.81 7.39
CA ASN A 45 -24.78 0.50 7.24
C ASN A 45 -23.80 1.68 7.11
N ILE A 46 -22.61 1.44 6.56
CA ILE A 46 -21.63 2.48 6.22
C ILE A 46 -21.63 2.65 4.69
N THR A 47 -21.98 3.85 4.23
CA THR A 47 -21.92 4.19 2.81
C THR A 47 -20.49 4.58 2.42
N ALA A 48 -19.96 3.96 1.37
CA ALA A 48 -18.67 4.29 0.77
C ALA A 48 -18.85 4.77 -0.69
N PRO A 49 -17.95 5.62 -1.21
CA PRO A 49 -18.02 6.08 -2.60
C PRO A 49 -17.83 4.92 -3.60
N ASP A 50 -18.18 5.16 -4.87
CA ASP A 50 -18.06 4.16 -5.93
C ASP A 50 -16.61 3.80 -6.24
N ALA A 51 -15.68 4.73 -6.04
CA ALA A 51 -14.25 4.53 -6.16
C ALA A 51 -13.52 5.12 -4.94
N PRO A 52 -12.32 4.65 -4.61
CA PRO A 52 -11.48 5.27 -3.58
C PRO A 52 -11.19 6.74 -3.92
N GLU A 53 -11.11 7.59 -2.90
CA GLU A 53 -10.69 8.98 -3.07
C GLU A 53 -9.17 9.03 -3.34
N PRO A 54 -8.68 9.82 -4.31
CA PRO A 54 -7.25 9.90 -4.62
C PRO A 54 -6.36 10.30 -3.43
N GLY A 55 -6.90 11.14 -2.54
CA GLY A 55 -6.25 11.56 -1.29
C GLY A 55 -6.55 10.64 -0.10
N GLY A 56 -6.96 9.39 -0.35
CA GLY A 56 -7.40 8.42 0.64
C GLY A 56 -8.83 8.69 1.13
N THR A 57 -9.63 7.62 1.22
CA THR A 57 -11.04 7.71 1.61
C THR A 57 -11.16 7.86 3.13
N LEU A 58 -12.03 8.77 3.58
CA LEU A 58 -12.40 8.92 4.99
C LEU A 58 -13.92 8.81 5.11
N LEU A 59 -14.36 7.88 5.95
CA LEU A 59 -15.77 7.62 6.24
C LEU A 59 -16.05 7.84 7.73
N ALA A 60 -17.30 8.17 8.05
CA ALA A 60 -17.76 8.09 9.43
C ALA A 60 -17.79 6.61 9.88
N GLY A 61 -17.41 6.36 11.14
CA GLY A 61 -17.54 5.03 11.72
C GLY A 61 -18.96 4.76 12.25
N LEU A 62 -19.13 3.64 12.95
CA LEU A 62 -20.45 3.19 13.46
C LEU A 62 -21.01 4.03 14.62
N ARG A 63 -20.23 4.96 15.18
CA ARG A 63 -20.60 5.75 16.35
C ARG A 63 -20.32 7.23 16.10
N PRO A 64 -20.97 8.14 16.85
CA PRO A 64 -20.60 9.54 16.83
C PRO A 64 -19.10 9.73 17.07
N ASN A 65 -18.49 10.65 16.33
CA ASN A 65 -17.07 10.98 16.41
C ASN A 65 -16.09 9.83 16.14
N THR A 66 -16.51 8.73 15.49
CA THR A 66 -15.57 7.70 15.01
C THR A 66 -15.27 7.85 13.53
N ARG A 67 -14.07 7.44 13.11
CA ARG A 67 -13.56 7.62 11.75
C ARG A 67 -12.96 6.32 11.21
N LEU A 68 -13.28 6.02 9.96
CA LEU A 68 -12.71 4.94 9.18
C LEU A 68 -11.93 5.56 8.02
N GLY A 69 -10.60 5.46 8.05
CA GLY A 69 -9.75 5.76 6.90
C GLY A 69 -9.49 4.52 6.07
N ILE A 70 -9.48 4.66 4.76
CA ILE A 70 -9.14 3.59 3.83
C ILE A 70 -8.10 4.09 2.83
N TRP A 71 -7.02 3.34 2.68
CA TRP A 71 -6.01 3.51 1.64
C TRP A 71 -5.89 2.23 0.80
N VAL A 72 -5.94 2.40 -0.51
CA VAL A 72 -5.74 1.34 -1.48
C VAL A 72 -4.38 1.55 -2.12
N MET A 73 -3.47 0.59 -1.98
CA MET A 73 -2.14 0.70 -2.58
C MET A 73 -2.22 0.70 -4.12
N PRO A 74 -1.23 1.34 -4.79
CA PRO A 74 -0.17 2.14 -4.17
C PRO A 74 -0.63 3.58 -3.87
N ASP A 75 -1.67 4.07 -4.54
CA ASP A 75 -2.00 5.50 -4.61
C ASP A 75 -3.51 5.83 -4.66
N ASN A 76 -4.38 4.88 -4.31
CA ASN A 76 -5.85 4.92 -4.42
C ASN A 76 -6.44 4.96 -5.83
N SER A 77 -5.60 5.01 -6.88
CA SER A 77 -6.07 5.21 -8.25
C SER A 77 -5.72 4.06 -9.19
N ARG A 78 -4.58 3.41 -8.96
CA ARG A 78 -4.07 2.36 -9.84
C ARG A 78 -4.01 1.01 -9.13
N PRO A 79 -4.12 -0.09 -9.88
CA PRO A 79 -3.70 -1.41 -9.44
C PRO A 79 -2.25 -1.38 -8.96
N GLY A 80 -1.95 -2.11 -7.88
CA GLY A 80 -0.61 -2.29 -7.35
C GLY A 80 -0.57 -2.73 -5.90
N ARG A 81 0.64 -2.89 -5.39
CA ARG A 81 0.96 -3.33 -4.03
C ARG A 81 1.84 -2.30 -3.33
N ILE A 82 2.21 -2.63 -2.11
CA ILE A 82 3.19 -1.85 -1.36
C ILE A 82 4.53 -1.69 -2.08
N GLU A 83 4.97 -2.66 -2.89
CA GLU A 83 6.22 -2.52 -3.67
C GLU A 83 6.14 -1.37 -4.68
N GLU A 84 5.03 -1.22 -5.39
CA GLU A 84 4.81 -0.10 -6.32
C GLU A 84 4.69 1.24 -5.59
N PHE A 85 4.31 1.26 -4.30
CA PHE A 85 4.39 2.45 -3.45
C PHE A 85 5.83 2.76 -3.05
N ILE A 86 6.58 1.76 -2.56
CA ILE A 86 7.99 1.91 -2.15
C ILE A 86 8.86 2.37 -3.32
N GLU A 87 8.61 1.89 -4.54
CA GLU A 87 9.29 2.37 -5.74
C GLU A 87 9.24 3.91 -5.85
N LYS A 88 8.11 4.53 -5.50
CA LYS A 88 7.93 5.99 -5.58
C LYS A 88 8.72 6.74 -4.51
N LEU A 89 9.23 6.02 -3.52
CA LEU A 89 10.09 6.54 -2.47
C LEU A 89 11.57 6.39 -2.81
N VAL A 90 11.93 5.67 -3.88
CA VAL A 90 13.33 5.61 -4.32
C VAL A 90 13.76 7.00 -4.82
N PRO A 91 14.91 7.55 -4.36
CA PRO A 91 15.34 8.89 -4.75
C PRO A 91 15.38 9.08 -6.27
N SER A 92 14.85 10.22 -6.72
CA SER A 92 14.85 10.56 -8.14
C SER A 92 16.28 10.70 -8.67
N GLY A 93 16.57 10.03 -9.80
CA GLY A 93 17.89 10.05 -10.41
C GLY A 93 18.90 9.07 -9.81
N ASP A 94 18.50 8.18 -8.90
CA ASP A 94 19.36 7.10 -8.42
C ASP A 94 19.71 6.14 -9.57
N THR A 95 20.98 6.14 -9.97
CA THR A 95 21.49 5.30 -11.06
C THR A 95 21.54 3.82 -10.68
N LEU A 96 21.69 3.50 -9.38
CA LEU A 96 21.64 2.12 -8.89
C LEU A 96 20.23 1.56 -8.97
N TRP A 97 19.20 2.39 -8.82
CA TRP A 97 17.82 1.96 -9.02
C TRP A 97 17.56 1.53 -10.46
N LEU A 98 18.01 2.36 -11.43
CA LEU A 98 17.93 2.01 -12.86
C LEU A 98 18.72 0.73 -13.17
N HIS A 99 19.89 0.58 -12.57
CA HIS A 99 20.70 -0.63 -12.71
C HIS A 99 19.97 -1.86 -12.15
N ALA A 100 19.36 -1.77 -10.97
CA ALA A 100 18.63 -2.87 -10.34
C ALA A 100 17.44 -3.34 -11.19
N GLN A 101 16.70 -2.40 -11.79
CA GLN A 101 15.63 -2.73 -12.74
C GLN A 101 16.15 -3.45 -13.99
N ALA A 102 17.25 -2.96 -14.57
CA ALA A 102 17.87 -3.57 -15.74
C ALA A 102 18.39 -4.99 -15.43
N THR A 103 19.11 -5.17 -14.34
CA THR A 103 19.64 -6.47 -13.90
C THR A 103 18.51 -7.45 -13.56
N THR A 104 17.43 -6.99 -12.94
CA THR A 104 16.25 -7.84 -12.67
C THR A 104 15.61 -8.33 -13.97
N THR A 105 15.52 -7.45 -14.97
CA THR A 105 15.03 -7.79 -16.31
C THR A 105 15.94 -8.81 -17.00
N GLU A 106 17.25 -8.62 -16.90
CA GLU A 106 18.23 -9.55 -17.45
C GLU A 106 18.14 -10.93 -16.76
N ALA A 107 18.02 -10.97 -15.43
CA ALA A 107 17.87 -12.20 -14.68
C ALA A 107 16.62 -12.98 -15.12
N LEU A 108 15.48 -12.30 -15.32
CA LEU A 108 14.27 -12.92 -15.89
C LEU A 108 14.52 -13.51 -17.28
N ASN A 109 15.22 -12.79 -18.16
CA ASN A 109 15.58 -13.27 -19.50
C ASN A 109 16.53 -14.48 -19.45
N GLN A 110 17.36 -14.60 -18.42
CA GLN A 110 18.22 -15.76 -18.17
C GLN A 110 17.46 -16.95 -17.53
N GLY A 111 16.15 -16.83 -17.30
CA GLY A 111 15.32 -17.90 -16.74
C GLY A 111 15.27 -17.92 -15.21
N ALA A 112 15.52 -16.79 -14.55
CA ALA A 112 15.30 -16.68 -13.11
C ALA A 112 13.85 -17.08 -12.75
N PRO A 113 13.63 -17.77 -11.62
CA PRO A 113 12.30 -18.24 -11.21
C PRO A 113 11.37 -17.12 -10.70
N LEU A 114 11.82 -15.87 -10.72
CA LEU A 114 11.03 -14.70 -10.33
C LEU A 114 9.80 -14.60 -11.24
N ARG A 115 8.62 -14.34 -10.66
CA ARG A 115 7.40 -14.13 -11.45
C ARG A 115 7.47 -12.78 -12.14
N GLN A 116 6.93 -12.67 -13.34
CA GLN A 116 6.89 -11.39 -14.07
C GLN A 116 6.20 -10.28 -13.26
N ASN A 117 5.11 -10.61 -12.55
CA ASN A 117 4.38 -9.68 -11.68
C ASN A 117 5.18 -9.27 -10.43
N ASP A 118 6.28 -9.95 -10.10
CA ASP A 118 7.16 -9.64 -8.98
C ASP A 118 8.41 -8.87 -9.43
N HIS A 119 8.44 -8.32 -10.66
CA HIS A 119 9.58 -7.56 -11.18
C HIS A 119 9.99 -6.40 -10.27
N VAL A 120 9.05 -5.50 -9.92
CA VAL A 120 9.30 -4.35 -9.03
C VAL A 120 9.85 -4.82 -7.68
N LYS A 121 9.31 -5.92 -7.14
CA LYS A 121 9.77 -6.54 -5.90
C LYS A 121 11.21 -7.04 -6.02
N GLY A 122 11.53 -7.75 -7.10
CA GLY A 122 12.89 -8.24 -7.38
C GLY A 122 13.89 -7.09 -7.51
N ALA A 123 13.52 -6.04 -8.25
CA ALA A 123 14.34 -4.86 -8.42
C ALA A 123 14.59 -4.14 -7.09
N LEU A 124 13.56 -3.96 -6.25
CA LEU A 124 13.71 -3.36 -4.93
C LEU A 124 14.66 -4.17 -4.05
N HIS A 125 14.54 -5.49 -4.03
CA HIS A 125 15.47 -6.34 -3.27
C HIS A 125 16.90 -6.27 -3.79
N ALA A 126 17.12 -6.24 -5.11
CA ALA A 126 18.44 -6.06 -5.70
C ALA A 126 19.05 -4.70 -5.34
N TRP A 127 18.28 -3.62 -5.45
CA TRP A 127 18.70 -2.28 -5.08
C TRP A 127 19.02 -2.17 -3.57
N LEU A 128 18.20 -2.78 -2.71
CA LEU A 128 18.45 -2.81 -1.26
C LEU A 128 19.70 -3.62 -0.89
N ALA A 129 20.08 -4.62 -1.69
CA ALA A 129 21.31 -5.37 -1.48
C ALA A 129 22.59 -4.52 -1.70
N TRP A 130 22.47 -3.35 -2.33
CA TRP A 130 23.59 -2.46 -2.62
C TRP A 130 23.65 -1.21 -1.72
N GLN A 131 22.79 -1.15 -0.70
CA GLN A 131 22.78 -0.05 0.27
C GLN A 131 23.86 -0.22 1.33
N LEU A 132 24.07 0.82 2.15
CA LEU A 132 25.05 0.81 3.24
C LEU A 132 24.89 -0.40 4.16
N ASP A 133 23.64 -0.71 4.54
CA ASP A 133 23.26 -1.96 5.18
C ASP A 133 22.61 -2.87 4.12
N PRO A 134 23.31 -3.90 3.62
CA PRO A 134 22.82 -4.71 2.51
C PRO A 134 21.58 -5.52 2.88
N GLY A 135 20.59 -5.52 1.99
CA GLY A 135 19.47 -6.46 2.02
C GLY A 135 18.47 -6.24 3.16
N ILE A 136 18.43 -5.02 3.73
CA ILE A 136 17.47 -4.68 4.78
C ILE A 136 16.02 -4.92 4.33
N PRO A 137 15.13 -5.42 5.22
CA PRO A 137 13.72 -5.57 4.90
C PRO A 137 13.04 -4.23 4.60
N PHE A 138 11.99 -4.21 3.76
CA PHE A 138 11.25 -2.99 3.40
C PHE A 138 10.82 -2.14 4.60
N GLY A 139 10.31 -2.79 5.66
CA GLY A 139 9.90 -2.08 6.88
C GLY A 139 11.05 -1.34 7.58
N VAL A 140 12.27 -1.89 7.50
CA VAL A 140 13.49 -1.24 8.02
C VAL A 140 13.97 -0.17 7.04
N ALA A 141 13.89 -0.43 5.73
CA ALA A 141 14.24 0.53 4.69
C ALA A 141 13.40 1.82 4.79
N LEU A 142 12.11 1.72 5.12
CA LEU A 142 11.22 2.86 5.36
C LEU A 142 11.63 3.69 6.59
N ALA A 143 12.20 3.07 7.61
CA ALA A 143 12.71 3.77 8.81
C ALA A 143 14.12 4.33 8.60
N SER A 144 14.87 3.76 7.65
CA SER A 144 16.18 4.25 7.24
C SER A 144 16.01 5.42 6.26
N LYS A 145 16.86 6.45 6.32
CA LYS A 145 16.80 7.61 5.41
C LYS A 145 17.22 7.30 3.96
N ILE A 146 17.14 6.03 3.55
CA ILE A 146 17.50 5.53 2.23
C ILE A 146 16.36 5.80 1.23
N LEU A 147 15.11 5.75 1.70
CA LEU A 147 13.94 6.12 0.92
C LEU A 147 13.63 7.61 1.13
N GLY A 148 13.33 8.30 0.03
CA GLY A 148 12.83 9.67 0.01
C GLY A 148 11.42 9.75 0.60
N HIS A 149 11.18 10.77 1.42
CA HIS A 149 9.91 11.01 2.08
C HIS A 149 9.09 12.13 1.43
N ASP A 150 9.63 12.76 0.39
CA ASP A 150 9.12 13.96 -0.28
C ASP A 150 8.43 13.68 -1.61
N SER A 151 8.24 12.39 -1.96
CA SER A 151 7.46 12.05 -3.14
C SER A 151 5.99 12.48 -2.98
N PRO A 152 5.31 12.86 -4.07
CA PRO A 152 3.90 13.21 -4.02
C PRO A 152 3.03 12.10 -3.42
N GLU A 153 3.38 10.83 -3.66
CA GLU A 153 2.69 9.67 -3.10
C GLU A 153 2.87 9.57 -1.59
N ALA A 154 4.11 9.75 -1.10
CA ALA A 154 4.40 9.76 0.33
C ALA A 154 3.61 10.86 1.04
N GLN A 155 3.63 12.08 0.48
CA GLN A 155 2.94 13.21 1.07
C GLN A 155 1.42 12.98 1.12
N ARG A 156 0.81 12.47 0.04
CA ARG A 156 -0.62 12.12 0.04
C ARG A 156 -0.96 11.06 1.08
N PHE A 157 -0.13 10.03 1.23
CA PHE A 157 -0.33 8.99 2.24
C PHE A 157 -0.24 9.56 3.66
N VAL A 158 0.78 10.38 3.94
CA VAL A 158 0.99 11.03 5.24
C VAL A 158 -0.14 12.00 5.56
N ASP A 159 -0.58 12.81 4.59
CA ASP A 159 -1.69 13.75 4.74
C ASP A 159 -3.00 13.00 5.06
N TRP A 160 -3.28 11.91 4.34
CA TRP A 160 -4.41 11.03 4.63
C TRP A 160 -4.31 10.43 6.04
N PHE A 161 -3.14 9.92 6.42
CA PHE A 161 -2.92 9.31 7.74
C PHE A 161 -3.18 10.33 8.86
N HIS A 162 -2.66 11.56 8.74
CA HIS A 162 -2.96 12.64 9.66
C HIS A 162 -4.45 12.95 9.69
N ARG A 163 -5.10 13.10 8.54
CA ARG A 163 -6.57 13.29 8.49
C ARG A 163 -7.34 12.09 9.04
N CYS A 164 -6.77 10.89 9.12
CA CYS A 164 -7.42 9.74 9.71
C CYS A 164 -7.33 9.75 11.25
N PHE A 165 -6.21 10.21 11.83
CA PHE A 165 -5.95 10.08 13.27
C PHE A 165 -5.99 11.39 14.07
N SER A 166 -6.10 12.55 13.40
CA SER A 166 -6.34 13.85 14.02
C SER A 166 -7.83 14.08 14.25
#